data_AF-A0A9X0U6L3-F1
#
_entry.id   AF-A0A9X0U6L3-F1
#
_cell.length_a   1.000
_cell.length_b   1.000
_cell.length_c   1.000
_cell.angle_alpha   90.00
_cell.angle_beta   90.00
_cell.angle_gamma   90.00
#
_symmetry.space_group_name_H-M   'P 1'
#
loop_
_entity.id
_entity.type
_entity.pdbx_description
1 polymer ?
#
loop_
_entity_poly.entity_id
_entity_poly.type
_entity_poly.pdbx_seq_one_letter_code
_entity_poly.pdbx_strand_id
1 'polypeptide(L)'
;MKSLSESIRALLLLLLCAFIAPLRAHAHVGSKDVYEQVEAGPYKLFVTIRTPTVIPGVATVEVRSSGATVKNIHITPLPITGEASKHPPTSDPMTNSTADPAFFTGSIWMMASGSWQVRFEIAGDAGDQTVSVPVPAVALSTLKMQHGLGITLGILGLFLVVSMAGIVAAAVRDARLEPGAIPSPNRRRRAILATAGSLVVMALLIWGGATWWNVEAASYALDVYHPMAVTPTLSGNLLDLNVQPYDGGKERTSRSNKDFLPDHGHLMHLYAIREPQMDAVFHLHPVLTSAGDFRMSLPSMPGGNYKLYGDIVHANGFPETLVSTITVPAEMPGGPLGTDDASGSPPPLSGGQLSNSYKLPDGYVMVWDRLSTVSSNTAYAFRFHLLDANGKPATDVQPYMGMAGHAAFVKTDGTVFAHTHPEGSAAMAALMLANDNTGGHASDHAAMDGAMSMDMTAHSEPLSSTVEFPYGFPSSGPYRIFVQMKHGTTIETGVFDVVVP
;
A
#
# COMPACT_ATOMS: atom_id res chain seq x y z
N MET A 1 -37.76 -30.99 31.56
CA MET A 1 -37.81 -30.02 30.43
C MET A 1 -37.11 -28.68 30.70
N LYS A 2 -37.02 -28.18 31.95
CA LYS A 2 -36.26 -26.92 32.24
C LYS A 2 -34.73 -27.05 32.06
N SER A 3 -34.12 -28.12 32.55
CA SER A 3 -32.65 -28.33 32.50
C SER A 3 -32.09 -28.45 31.06
N LEU A 4 -32.84 -29.06 30.14
CA LEU A 4 -32.41 -29.17 28.73
C LEU A 4 -32.37 -27.81 28.02
N SER A 5 -33.20 -26.85 28.43
CA SER A 5 -33.25 -25.51 27.84
C SER A 5 -32.09 -24.60 28.29
N GLU A 6 -31.56 -24.81 29.49
CA GLU A 6 -30.42 -24.05 30.01
C GLU A 6 -29.12 -24.51 29.36
N SER A 7 -28.94 -25.82 29.17
CA SER A 7 -27.79 -26.38 28.45
C SER A 7 -27.73 -25.94 26.99
N ILE A 8 -28.88 -25.83 26.32
CA ILE A 8 -28.97 -25.35 24.92
C ILE A 8 -28.69 -23.84 24.84
N ARG A 9 -29.16 -23.04 25.80
CA ARG A 9 -28.83 -21.60 25.87
C ARG A 9 -27.35 -21.35 26.15
N ALA A 10 -26.73 -22.12 27.05
CA ALA A 10 -25.31 -22.02 27.34
C ALA A 10 -24.46 -22.40 26.12
N LEU A 11 -24.85 -23.45 25.37
CA LEU A 11 -24.19 -23.87 24.13
C LEU A 11 -24.34 -22.81 23.02
N LEU A 12 -25.53 -22.21 22.87
CA LEU A 12 -25.77 -21.11 21.91
C LEU A 12 -25.00 -19.84 22.27
N LEU A 13 -24.87 -19.50 23.56
CA LEU A 13 -24.04 -18.37 24.03
C LEU A 13 -22.54 -18.64 23.82
N LEU A 14 -22.07 -19.87 24.05
CA LEU A 14 -20.69 -20.27 23.75
C LEU A 14 -20.39 -20.24 22.24
N LEU A 15 -21.33 -20.69 21.40
CA LEU A 15 -21.21 -20.58 19.94
C LEU A 15 -21.26 -19.12 19.46
N LEU A 16 -22.09 -18.28 20.10
CA LEU A 16 -22.15 -16.85 19.79
C LEU A 16 -20.86 -16.11 20.22
N CYS A 17 -20.30 -16.45 21.38
CA CYS A 17 -19.00 -15.92 21.83
C CYS A 17 -17.82 -16.45 20.99
N ALA A 18 -17.89 -17.69 20.48
CA ALA A 18 -16.91 -18.23 19.54
C ALA A 18 -16.98 -17.56 18.15
N PHE A 19 -18.15 -17.06 17.75
CA PHE A 19 -18.33 -16.26 16.53
C PHE A 19 -18.00 -14.76 16.70
N ILE A 20 -17.80 -14.29 17.93
CA ILE A 20 -17.36 -12.91 18.26
C ILE A 20 -15.90 -12.89 18.72
N ALA A 21 -15.14 -13.98 18.55
CA ALA A 21 -13.69 -13.84 18.53
C ALA A 21 -13.34 -12.90 17.37
N PRO A 22 -12.68 -11.74 17.60
CA PRO A 22 -12.21 -10.93 16.50
C PRO A 22 -11.21 -11.80 15.74
N LEU A 23 -11.67 -12.35 14.60
CA LEU A 23 -10.76 -12.76 13.55
C LEU A 23 -9.86 -11.55 13.33
N ARG A 24 -8.57 -11.70 13.62
CA ARG A 24 -7.58 -10.68 13.31
C ARG A 24 -7.66 -10.47 11.81
N ALA A 25 -8.45 -9.47 11.40
CA ALA A 25 -8.49 -9.04 10.02
C ALA A 25 -7.10 -8.45 9.78
N HIS A 26 -6.27 -9.17 9.03
CA HIS A 26 -5.04 -8.64 8.48
C HIS A 26 -5.45 -7.68 7.35
N ALA A 27 -5.91 -6.50 7.73
CA ALA A 27 -6.14 -5.42 6.79
C ALA A 27 -4.78 -4.82 6.45
N HIS A 28 -4.56 -4.54 5.17
CA HIS A 28 -3.46 -3.69 4.74
C HIS A 28 -3.57 -2.34 5.46
N VAL A 29 -2.49 -1.93 6.12
CA VAL A 29 -2.46 -0.70 6.93
C VAL A 29 -1.79 0.45 6.17
N GLY A 30 -1.16 0.17 5.03
CA GLY A 30 -0.44 1.16 4.23
C GLY A 30 -1.33 2.10 3.42
N SER A 31 -0.74 3.21 2.98
CA SER A 31 -1.31 4.00 1.89
C SER A 31 -1.26 3.19 0.59
N LYS A 32 -2.43 3.02 0.00
CA LYS A 32 -2.61 2.32 -1.28
C LYS A 32 -2.07 3.13 -2.46
N ASP A 33 -2.20 4.44 -2.38
CA ASP A 33 -1.93 5.38 -3.45
C ASP A 33 -0.58 6.04 -3.23
N VAL A 34 0.05 6.41 -4.34
CA VAL A 34 1.38 7.02 -4.38
C VAL A 34 1.24 8.52 -4.60
N TYR A 35 1.95 9.31 -3.80
CA TYR A 35 2.00 10.77 -3.83
C TYR A 35 3.46 11.21 -3.86
N GLU A 36 3.96 11.65 -5.01
CA GLU A 36 5.37 12.04 -5.16
C GLU A 36 5.53 13.45 -5.72
N GLN A 37 6.49 14.18 -5.16
CA GLN A 37 7.11 15.34 -5.79
C GLN A 37 8.40 14.89 -6.48
N VAL A 38 8.45 15.03 -7.81
CA VAL A 38 9.63 14.69 -8.60
C VAL A 38 10.10 15.89 -9.41
N GLU A 39 11.42 16.02 -9.52
CA GLU A 39 12.07 17.01 -10.38
C GLU A 39 12.67 16.32 -11.61
N ALA A 40 12.37 16.84 -12.79
CA ALA A 40 12.91 16.39 -14.07
C ALA A 40 13.56 17.59 -14.76
N GLY A 41 14.82 17.85 -14.41
CA GLY A 41 15.50 19.09 -14.78
C GLY A 41 14.72 20.31 -14.26
N PRO A 42 14.25 21.23 -15.14
CA PRO A 42 13.52 22.44 -14.72
C PRO A 42 12.02 22.22 -14.47
N TYR A 43 11.51 21.00 -14.68
CA TYR A 43 10.12 20.63 -14.44
C TYR A 43 9.97 20.08 -13.03
N LYS A 44 8.97 20.57 -12.29
CA LYS A 44 8.59 20.03 -10.99
C LYS A 44 7.19 19.44 -11.11
N LEU A 45 7.03 18.17 -10.82
CA LEU A 45 5.75 17.48 -10.91
C LEU A 45 5.30 17.02 -9.53
N PHE A 46 4.08 17.38 -9.15
CA PHE A 46 3.38 16.69 -8.06
C PHE A 46 2.48 15.62 -8.67
N VAL A 47 2.87 14.37 -8.49
CA VAL A 47 2.28 13.17 -9.08
C VAL A 47 1.42 12.46 -8.04
N THR A 48 0.20 12.10 -8.43
CA THR A 48 -0.68 11.22 -7.67
C THR A 48 -1.05 10.01 -8.52
N ILE A 49 -0.76 8.81 -8.04
CA ILE A 49 -1.10 7.56 -8.72
C ILE A 49 -2.05 6.78 -7.83
N ARG A 50 -3.31 6.67 -8.29
CA ARG A 50 -4.32 5.84 -7.64
C ARG A 50 -4.19 4.44 -8.17
N THR A 51 -3.72 3.52 -7.34
CA THR A 51 -3.53 2.13 -7.77
C THR A 51 -4.91 1.46 -7.94
N PRO A 52 -5.05 0.38 -8.71
CA PRO A 52 -6.27 -0.43 -8.70
C PRO A 52 -6.35 -1.31 -7.44
N THR A 53 -7.55 -1.72 -7.02
CA THR A 53 -7.72 -2.65 -5.89
C THR A 53 -7.68 -4.13 -6.30
N VAL A 54 -7.64 -4.38 -7.61
CA VAL A 54 -7.58 -5.69 -8.27
C VAL A 54 -6.52 -5.65 -9.36
N ILE A 55 -5.94 -6.80 -9.67
CA ILE A 55 -4.97 -6.95 -10.76
C ILE A 55 -5.40 -8.10 -11.67
N PRO A 56 -5.46 -7.92 -13.02
CA PRO A 56 -5.24 -6.67 -13.75
C PRO A 56 -6.23 -5.56 -13.41
N GLY A 57 -5.76 -4.31 -13.46
CA GLY A 57 -6.60 -3.15 -13.15
C GLY A 57 -6.05 -1.86 -13.74
N VAL A 58 -6.86 -0.80 -13.72
CA VAL A 58 -6.48 0.52 -14.23
C VAL A 58 -6.08 1.41 -13.07
N ALA A 59 -4.87 1.96 -13.10
CA ALA A 59 -4.45 3.04 -12.22
C ALA A 59 -4.75 4.39 -12.88
N THR A 60 -5.19 5.37 -12.10
CA THR A 60 -5.35 6.75 -12.58
C THR A 60 -4.15 7.59 -12.15
N VAL A 61 -3.63 8.39 -13.06
CA VAL A 61 -2.46 9.24 -12.85
C VAL A 61 -2.90 10.70 -12.96
N GLU A 62 -2.60 11.48 -11.93
CA GLU A 62 -2.84 12.92 -11.87
C GLU A 62 -1.49 13.60 -11.69
N VAL A 63 -1.23 14.66 -12.46
CA VAL A 63 0.02 15.42 -12.38
C VAL A 63 -0.31 16.89 -12.32
N ARG A 64 0.23 17.58 -11.31
CA ARG A 64 0.27 19.04 -11.27
C ARG A 64 1.70 19.50 -11.54
N SER A 65 1.92 20.18 -12.66
CA SER A 65 3.22 20.71 -13.03
C SER A 65 3.47 22.10 -12.44
N SER A 66 4.71 22.39 -12.08
CA SER A 66 5.21 23.72 -11.75
C SER A 66 6.65 23.89 -12.26
N GLY A 67 7.24 25.08 -12.10
CA GLY A 67 8.53 25.40 -12.70
C GLY A 67 8.39 25.76 -14.18
N ALA A 68 9.19 25.14 -15.06
CA ALA A 68 9.12 25.38 -16.50
C ALA A 68 7.81 24.90 -17.13
N THR A 69 7.36 25.57 -18.19
CA THR A 69 6.11 25.25 -18.91
C THR A 69 6.18 23.86 -19.55
N VAL A 70 5.25 23.00 -19.18
CA VAL A 70 5.02 21.67 -19.79
C VAL A 70 4.02 21.80 -20.94
N LYS A 71 4.32 21.23 -22.11
CA LYS A 71 3.41 21.19 -23.28
C LYS A 71 2.61 19.91 -23.33
N ASN A 72 3.27 18.77 -23.14
CA ASN A 72 2.65 17.46 -23.07
C ASN A 72 3.42 16.54 -22.14
N ILE A 73 2.73 15.52 -21.64
CA ILE A 73 3.28 14.45 -20.83
C ILE A 73 2.77 13.14 -21.43
N HIS A 74 3.68 12.20 -21.65
CA HIS A 74 3.37 10.81 -21.96
C HIS A 74 3.73 9.92 -20.77
N ILE A 75 2.93 8.89 -20.52
CA ILE A 75 3.13 7.96 -19.40
C ILE A 75 3.28 6.53 -19.90
N THR A 76 4.20 5.79 -19.29
CA THR A 76 4.45 4.38 -19.64
C THR A 76 4.54 3.52 -18.38
N PRO A 77 3.66 2.51 -18.19
CA PRO A 77 3.77 1.55 -17.10
C PRO A 77 4.81 0.47 -17.41
N LEU A 78 5.72 0.22 -16.47
CA LEU A 78 6.81 -0.75 -16.60
C LEU A 78 7.10 -1.44 -15.26
N PRO A 79 7.45 -2.74 -15.22
CA PRO A 79 8.11 -3.30 -14.04
C PRO A 79 9.42 -2.54 -13.77
N ILE A 80 9.81 -2.37 -12.50
CA ILE A 80 11.10 -1.74 -12.17
C ILE A 80 12.28 -2.62 -12.60
N THR A 81 12.14 -3.94 -12.41
CA THR A 81 13.22 -4.91 -12.65
C THR A 81 12.76 -6.05 -13.59
N GLY A 82 13.73 -6.85 -14.06
CA GLY A 82 13.49 -8.00 -14.93
C GLY A 82 13.43 -7.67 -16.43
N GLU A 83 13.31 -8.69 -17.28
CA GLU A 83 13.35 -8.49 -18.75
C GLU A 83 12.23 -7.57 -19.27
N ALA A 84 11.05 -7.59 -18.63
CA ALA A 84 9.95 -6.74 -19.02
C ALA A 84 10.24 -5.23 -18.83
N SER A 85 11.15 -4.84 -17.94
CA SER A 85 11.54 -3.43 -17.76
C SER A 85 12.31 -2.86 -18.96
N LYS A 86 12.91 -3.74 -19.78
CA LYS A 86 13.70 -3.38 -20.98
C LYS A 86 12.85 -3.21 -22.24
N HIS A 87 11.56 -3.55 -22.18
CA HIS A 87 10.66 -3.58 -23.33
C HIS A 87 9.42 -2.72 -23.07
N PRO A 88 9.57 -1.39 -23.03
CA PRO A 88 8.44 -0.50 -22.77
C PRO A 88 7.34 -0.65 -23.82
N PRO A 89 6.07 -0.71 -23.39
CA PRO A 89 4.97 -0.53 -24.33
C PRO A 89 5.00 0.89 -24.90
N THR A 90 4.19 1.13 -25.92
CA THR A 90 3.97 2.49 -26.44
C THR A 90 3.44 3.39 -25.32
N SER A 91 3.97 4.61 -25.23
CA SER A 91 3.58 5.57 -24.20
C SER A 91 2.21 6.19 -24.49
N ASP A 92 1.41 6.39 -23.44
CA ASP A 92 0.07 6.95 -23.52
C ASP A 92 0.10 8.47 -23.25
N PRO A 93 -0.52 9.32 -24.08
CA PRO A 93 -0.58 10.75 -23.82
C PRO A 93 -1.50 11.07 -22.65
N MET A 94 -1.07 11.98 -21.77
CA MET A 94 -1.93 12.54 -20.73
C MET A 94 -2.84 13.65 -21.29
N THR A 95 -4.03 13.77 -20.74
CA THR A 95 -4.99 14.83 -21.04
C THR A 95 -4.69 16.06 -20.18
N ASN A 96 -4.36 17.19 -20.81
CA ASN A 96 -4.23 18.47 -20.12
C ASN A 96 -5.60 19.10 -19.85
N SER A 97 -5.81 19.62 -18.64
CA SER A 97 -7.04 20.30 -18.24
C SER A 97 -7.18 21.65 -18.94
N THR A 98 -8.37 21.91 -19.48
CA THR A 98 -8.71 23.22 -20.07
C THR A 98 -8.95 24.30 -19.03
N ALA A 99 -9.25 23.92 -17.78
CA ALA A 99 -9.49 24.83 -16.67
C ALA A 99 -8.22 25.19 -15.89
N ASP A 100 -7.25 24.26 -15.84
CA ASP A 100 -5.96 24.43 -15.18
C ASP A 100 -4.86 23.84 -16.08
N PRO A 101 -4.19 24.64 -16.93
CA PRO A 101 -3.19 24.15 -17.88
C PRO A 101 -1.96 23.48 -17.26
N ALA A 102 -1.81 23.59 -15.93
CA ALA A 102 -0.78 22.91 -15.17
C ALA A 102 -1.23 21.52 -14.65
N PHE A 103 -2.46 21.10 -14.93
CA PHE A 103 -3.02 19.85 -14.42
C PHE A 103 -3.27 18.85 -15.55
N PHE A 104 -2.69 17.67 -15.42
CA PHE A 104 -2.77 16.58 -16.39
C PHE A 104 -3.37 15.33 -15.76
N THR A 105 -4.15 14.59 -16.54
CA THR A 105 -4.74 13.31 -16.11
C THR A 105 -4.49 12.20 -17.13
N GLY A 106 -4.31 10.98 -16.65
CA GLY A 106 -4.04 9.81 -17.47
C GLY A 106 -4.51 8.54 -16.80
N SER A 107 -4.42 7.42 -17.51
CA SER A 107 -4.76 6.10 -16.99
C SER A 107 -3.84 5.06 -17.58
N ILE A 108 -3.42 4.10 -16.77
CA ILE A 108 -2.49 3.03 -17.18
C ILE A 108 -3.00 1.68 -16.70
N TRP A 109 -2.79 0.64 -17.50
CA TRP A 109 -3.10 -0.73 -17.12
C TRP A 109 -1.93 -1.35 -16.34
N MET A 110 -2.23 -1.86 -15.16
CA MET A 110 -1.33 -2.70 -14.38
C MET A 110 -1.75 -4.16 -14.57
N MET A 111 -0.96 -4.91 -15.31
CA MET A 111 -1.35 -6.25 -15.80
C MET A 111 -0.94 -7.39 -14.86
N ALA A 112 -0.03 -7.14 -13.92
CA ALA A 112 0.46 -8.14 -12.97
C ALA A 112 0.86 -7.47 -11.65
N SER A 113 0.85 -8.25 -10.56
CA SER A 113 1.32 -7.76 -9.27
C SER A 113 2.85 -7.63 -9.25
N GLY A 114 3.37 -6.77 -8.40
CA GLY A 114 4.80 -6.56 -8.19
C GLY A 114 5.18 -5.08 -8.06
N SER A 115 6.47 -4.79 -8.18
CA SER A 115 6.97 -3.40 -8.19
C SER A 115 7.07 -2.87 -9.62
N TRP A 116 6.30 -1.81 -9.86
CA TRP A 116 6.23 -1.12 -11.15
C TRP A 116 6.77 0.30 -11.02
N GLN A 117 6.94 0.96 -12.15
CA GLN A 117 7.15 2.38 -12.28
C GLN A 117 6.22 2.95 -13.35
N VAL A 118 5.89 4.22 -13.20
CA VAL A 118 5.30 5.04 -14.25
C VAL A 118 6.38 5.99 -14.72
N ARG A 119 6.83 5.80 -15.96
CA ARG A 119 7.79 6.69 -16.61
C ARG A 119 7.04 7.85 -17.24
N PHE A 120 7.44 9.07 -16.90
CA PHE A 120 6.91 10.31 -17.44
C PHE A 120 7.89 10.86 -18.48
N GLU A 121 7.45 10.93 -19.72
CA GLU A 121 8.15 11.59 -20.82
C GLU A 121 7.55 13.00 -20.96
N ILE A 122 8.33 14.02 -20.59
CA ILE A 122 7.87 15.41 -20.46
C ILE A 122 8.47 16.20 -21.61
N ALA A 123 7.63 16.86 -22.42
CA ALA A 123 8.07 17.82 -23.41
C ALA A 123 7.57 19.22 -23.05
N GLY A 124 8.46 20.20 -23.07
CA GLY A 124 8.10 21.59 -22.78
C GLY A 124 9.09 22.59 -23.35
N ASP A 125 9.02 23.84 -22.88
CA ASP A 125 9.85 24.93 -23.42
C ASP A 125 11.34 24.82 -23.03
N ALA A 126 11.65 24.05 -21.98
CA ALA A 126 13.00 23.84 -21.48
C ALA A 126 13.61 22.51 -21.95
N GLY A 127 13.04 21.90 -22.99
CA GLY A 127 13.50 20.65 -23.59
C GLY A 127 12.75 19.42 -23.07
N ASP A 128 13.14 18.26 -23.59
CA ASP A 128 12.52 16.99 -23.23
C ASP A 128 13.24 16.40 -22.00
N GLN A 129 12.47 15.88 -21.06
CA GLN A 129 12.96 15.27 -19.83
C GLN A 129 12.22 13.96 -19.55
N THR A 130 12.83 13.11 -18.74
CA THR A 130 12.21 11.86 -18.31
C THR A 130 12.45 11.64 -16.83
N VAL A 131 11.43 11.16 -16.13
CA VAL A 131 11.50 10.78 -14.71
C VAL A 131 10.55 9.62 -14.46
N SER A 132 10.88 8.76 -13.51
CA SER A 132 10.04 7.62 -13.12
C SER A 132 9.56 7.74 -11.69
N VAL A 133 8.31 7.33 -11.46
CA VAL A 133 7.69 7.21 -10.13
C VAL A 133 7.40 5.74 -9.85
N PRO A 134 7.96 5.13 -8.79
CA PRO A 134 7.67 3.74 -8.44
C PRO A 134 6.23 3.57 -7.95
N VAL A 135 5.64 2.42 -8.23
CA VAL A 135 4.26 2.08 -7.89
C VAL A 135 4.17 0.61 -7.48
N PRO A 136 3.87 0.30 -6.22
CA PRO A 136 3.51 -1.06 -5.84
C PRO A 136 2.14 -1.42 -6.42
N ALA A 137 2.10 -2.47 -7.25
CA ALA A 137 0.86 -2.99 -7.81
C ALA A 137 0.51 -4.31 -7.15
N VAL A 138 -0.56 -4.35 -6.36
CA VAL A 138 -1.03 -5.58 -5.70
C VAL A 138 -2.54 -5.68 -5.68
N ALA A 139 -3.05 -6.91 -5.72
CA ALA A 139 -4.47 -7.17 -5.54
C ALA A 139 -4.81 -7.08 -4.05
N LEU A 140 -5.61 -6.09 -3.65
CA LEU A 140 -6.03 -5.90 -2.26
C LEU A 140 -7.36 -6.60 -1.94
N SER A 141 -8.10 -7.01 -2.97
CA SER A 141 -9.42 -7.64 -2.79
C SER A 141 -9.82 -8.45 -4.01
N THR A 142 -10.80 -9.34 -3.85
CA THR A 142 -11.53 -9.96 -4.95
C THR A 142 -12.91 -9.31 -5.08
N LEU A 143 -13.25 -8.78 -6.24
CA LEU A 143 -14.59 -8.25 -6.48
C LEU A 143 -15.59 -9.40 -6.66
N LYS A 144 -16.74 -9.29 -5.97
CA LYS A 144 -17.86 -10.21 -6.19
C LYS A 144 -18.68 -9.73 -7.38
N MET A 145 -19.21 -10.69 -8.15
CA MET A 145 -20.19 -10.41 -9.19
C MET A 145 -21.39 -9.67 -8.59
N GLN A 146 -21.79 -8.57 -9.22
CA GLN A 146 -22.96 -7.81 -8.80
C GLN A 146 -24.20 -8.70 -8.83
N HIS A 147 -25.01 -8.67 -7.78
CA HIS A 147 -26.16 -9.56 -7.63
C HIS A 147 -27.14 -9.50 -8.82
N GLY A 148 -27.46 -8.29 -9.32
CA GLY A 148 -28.35 -8.12 -10.47
C GLY A 148 -27.80 -8.72 -11.76
N LEU A 149 -26.51 -8.53 -12.02
CA LEU A 149 -25.83 -9.15 -13.15
C LEU A 149 -25.81 -10.68 -13.01
N GLY A 150 -25.47 -11.19 -11.82
CA GLY A 150 -25.46 -12.63 -11.54
C GLY A 150 -26.82 -13.30 -11.75
N ILE A 151 -27.91 -12.67 -11.30
CA ILE A 151 -29.28 -13.16 -11.55
C ILE A 151 -29.58 -13.17 -13.05
N THR A 152 -29.26 -12.08 -13.76
CA THR A 152 -29.52 -11.95 -15.20
C THR A 152 -28.79 -13.03 -15.99
N LEU A 153 -27.49 -13.22 -15.72
CA LEU A 153 -26.69 -14.28 -16.34
C LEU A 153 -27.19 -15.68 -15.95
N GLY A 154 -27.65 -15.87 -14.71
CA GLY A 154 -28.26 -17.12 -14.27
C GLY A 154 -29.53 -17.48 -15.06
N ILE A 155 -30.42 -16.52 -15.31
CA ILE A 155 -31.63 -16.72 -16.12
C ILE A 155 -31.26 -17.02 -17.58
N LEU A 156 -30.34 -16.25 -18.17
CA LEU A 156 -29.86 -16.49 -19.54
C LEU A 156 -29.19 -17.86 -19.67
N GLY A 157 -28.41 -18.28 -18.67
CA GLY A 157 -27.79 -19.59 -18.60
C GLY A 157 -28.82 -20.71 -18.51
N LEU A 158 -29.85 -20.56 -17.67
CA LEU A 158 -30.96 -21.51 -17.59
C LEU A 158 -31.71 -21.62 -18.92
N PHE A 159 -32.00 -20.47 -19.56
CA PHE A 159 -32.63 -20.43 -20.87
C PHE A 159 -31.80 -21.17 -21.92
N LEU A 160 -30.48 -20.99 -21.93
CA LEU A 160 -29.56 -21.69 -22.83
C LEU A 160 -29.62 -23.21 -22.63
N VAL A 161 -29.58 -23.68 -21.37
CA VAL A 161 -29.65 -25.10 -21.03
C VAL A 161 -30.97 -25.73 -21.49
N VAL A 162 -32.09 -25.08 -21.17
CA VAL A 162 -33.43 -25.55 -21.56
C VAL A 162 -33.57 -25.55 -23.09
N SER A 163 -33.11 -24.50 -23.76
CA SER A 163 -33.15 -24.38 -25.22
C SER A 163 -32.33 -25.46 -25.89
N MET A 164 -31.12 -25.75 -25.40
CA MET A 164 -30.28 -26.80 -25.96
C MET A 164 -30.90 -28.20 -25.78
N ALA A 165 -31.46 -28.49 -24.61
CA ALA A 165 -32.21 -29.73 -24.39
C ALA A 165 -33.44 -29.82 -25.30
N GLY A 166 -34.11 -28.69 -25.57
CA GLY A 166 -35.20 -28.57 -26.53
C GLY A 166 -34.78 -28.84 -27.98
N ILE A 167 -33.62 -28.32 -28.40
CA ILE A 167 -33.04 -28.59 -29.73
C ILE A 167 -32.76 -30.08 -29.90
N VAL A 168 -32.14 -30.73 -28.90
CA VAL A 168 -31.90 -32.18 -28.95
C VAL A 168 -33.22 -32.96 -29.00
N ALA A 169 -34.22 -32.55 -28.21
CA ALA A 169 -35.55 -33.16 -28.23
C ALA A 169 -36.19 -33.06 -29.62
N ALA A 170 -36.18 -31.88 -30.22
CA ALA A 170 -36.72 -31.62 -31.56
C ALA A 170 -35.97 -32.42 -32.63
N ALA A 171 -34.63 -32.49 -32.55
CA ALA A 171 -33.83 -33.29 -33.46
C ALA A 171 -34.17 -34.79 -33.39
N VAL A 172 -34.32 -35.36 -32.19
CA VAL A 172 -34.68 -36.78 -32.02
C VAL A 172 -36.13 -37.06 -32.43
N ARG A 173 -37.04 -36.12 -32.21
CA ARG A 173 -38.47 -36.27 -32.52
C ARG A 173 -38.74 -36.10 -34.02
N ASP A 174 -38.22 -35.03 -34.62
CA ASP A 174 -38.71 -34.46 -35.87
C ASP A 174 -37.74 -34.53 -37.05
N ALA A 175 -36.43 -34.67 -36.84
CA ALA A 175 -35.43 -34.52 -37.92
C ALA A 175 -35.54 -35.53 -39.09
N ARG A 176 -36.34 -36.59 -38.93
CA ARG A 176 -36.61 -37.60 -39.97
C ARG A 176 -38.10 -37.75 -40.27
N LEU A 177 -38.87 -36.69 -40.09
CA LEU A 177 -40.29 -36.66 -40.45
C LEU A 177 -40.49 -35.76 -41.66
N GLU A 178 -41.37 -36.17 -42.56
CA GLU A 178 -41.83 -35.31 -43.65
C GLU A 178 -42.64 -34.13 -43.10
N PRO A 179 -42.67 -32.98 -43.80
CA PRO A 179 -43.46 -31.83 -43.40
C PRO A 179 -44.93 -32.21 -43.15
N GLY A 180 -45.46 -31.87 -41.98
CA GLY A 180 -46.84 -32.15 -41.58
C GLY A 180 -47.09 -33.54 -40.95
N ALA A 181 -46.10 -34.42 -40.88
CA ALA A 181 -46.25 -35.73 -40.23
C ALA A 181 -46.26 -35.65 -38.69
N ILE A 182 -47.10 -36.47 -38.04
CA ILE A 182 -47.23 -36.49 -36.58
C ILE A 182 -46.24 -37.51 -35.97
N PRO A 183 -45.44 -37.13 -34.94
CA PRO A 183 -44.50 -38.06 -34.30
C PRO A 183 -45.20 -39.22 -33.58
N SER A 184 -44.72 -40.45 -33.83
CA SER A 184 -45.23 -41.66 -33.18
C SER A 184 -44.93 -41.68 -31.66
N PRO A 185 -45.70 -42.45 -30.86
CA PRO A 185 -45.49 -42.55 -29.41
C PRO A 185 -44.06 -42.97 -29.01
N ASN A 186 -43.45 -43.89 -29.77
CA ASN A 186 -42.07 -44.33 -29.54
C ASN A 186 -41.05 -43.20 -29.78
N ARG A 187 -41.25 -42.35 -30.80
CA ARG A 187 -40.40 -41.19 -31.03
C ARG A 187 -40.55 -40.14 -29.93
N ARG A 188 -41.77 -39.89 -29.46
CA ARG A 188 -42.02 -38.99 -28.32
C ARG A 188 -41.31 -39.48 -27.05
N ARG A 189 -41.39 -40.79 -26.75
CA ARG A 189 -40.68 -41.38 -25.60
C ARG A 189 -39.16 -41.26 -25.73
N ARG A 190 -38.60 -41.51 -26.91
CA ARG A 190 -37.16 -41.34 -27.18
C ARG A 190 -36.72 -39.88 -27.05
N ALA A 191 -37.53 -38.92 -27.51
CA ALA A 191 -37.24 -37.50 -27.34
C ALA A 191 -37.22 -37.10 -25.86
N ILE A 192 -38.15 -37.57 -25.04
CA ILE A 192 -38.15 -37.33 -23.58
C ILE A 192 -36.87 -37.90 -22.93
N LEU A 193 -36.49 -39.14 -23.28
CA LEU A 193 -35.24 -39.74 -22.77
C LEU A 193 -34.00 -38.96 -23.23
N ALA A 194 -33.99 -38.48 -24.48
CA ALA A 194 -32.91 -37.65 -24.99
C ALA A 194 -32.84 -36.29 -24.27
N THR A 195 -33.98 -35.63 -24.01
CA THR A 195 -34.03 -34.41 -23.19
C THR A 195 -33.46 -34.65 -21.80
N ALA A 196 -33.89 -35.71 -21.11
CA ALA A 196 -33.39 -36.04 -19.77
C ALA A 196 -31.88 -36.30 -19.80
N GLY A 197 -31.40 -37.08 -20.78
CA GLY A 197 -29.97 -37.32 -20.99
C GLY A 197 -29.18 -36.04 -21.25
N SER A 198 -29.67 -35.16 -22.13
CA SER A 198 -29.04 -33.87 -22.40
C SER A 198 -28.98 -32.97 -21.18
N LEU A 199 -30.05 -32.90 -20.38
CA LEU A 199 -30.07 -32.12 -19.14
C LEU A 199 -29.06 -32.66 -18.12
N VAL A 200 -28.90 -33.98 -18.00
CA VAL A 200 -27.88 -34.59 -17.13
C VAL A 200 -26.47 -34.22 -17.62
N VAL A 201 -26.20 -34.34 -18.92
CA VAL A 201 -24.89 -33.95 -19.49
C VAL A 201 -24.62 -32.47 -19.25
N MET A 202 -25.59 -31.60 -19.48
CA MET A 202 -25.44 -30.15 -19.23
C MET A 202 -25.23 -29.84 -17.76
N ALA A 203 -25.95 -30.50 -16.85
CA ALA A 203 -25.75 -30.34 -15.42
C ALA A 203 -24.34 -30.75 -14.99
N LEU A 204 -23.81 -31.85 -15.55
CA LEU A 204 -22.43 -32.29 -15.30
C LEU A 204 -21.40 -31.30 -15.86
N LEU A 205 -21.64 -30.73 -17.04
CA LEU A 205 -20.76 -29.70 -17.62
C LEU A 205 -20.76 -28.42 -16.77
N ILE A 206 -21.93 -27.96 -16.34
CA ILE A 206 -22.07 -26.79 -15.46
C ILE A 206 -21.38 -27.06 -14.12
N TRP A 207 -21.61 -28.23 -13.54
CA TRP A 207 -20.96 -28.62 -12.28
C TRP A 207 -19.44 -28.72 -12.43
N GLY A 208 -18.95 -29.32 -13.52
CA GLY A 208 -17.52 -29.39 -13.84
C GLY A 208 -16.90 -28.00 -14.04
N GLY A 209 -17.58 -27.12 -14.78
CA GLY A 209 -17.15 -25.73 -14.96
C GLY A 209 -17.14 -24.95 -13.64
N ALA A 210 -18.19 -25.09 -12.82
CA ALA A 210 -18.28 -24.42 -11.52
C ALA A 210 -17.21 -24.91 -10.54
N THR A 211 -16.94 -26.21 -10.50
CA THR A 211 -15.86 -26.77 -9.68
C THR A 211 -14.49 -26.28 -10.13
N TRP A 212 -14.24 -26.23 -11.44
CA TRP A 212 -13.00 -25.65 -11.99
C TRP A 212 -12.84 -24.17 -11.63
N TRP A 213 -13.87 -23.35 -11.82
CA TRP A 213 -13.83 -21.92 -11.44
C TRP A 213 -13.65 -21.70 -9.94
N ASN A 214 -14.18 -22.57 -9.08
CA ASN A 214 -13.95 -22.49 -7.64
C ASN A 214 -12.49 -22.78 -7.27
N VAL A 215 -11.83 -23.70 -7.99
CA VAL A 215 -10.39 -23.97 -7.82
C VAL A 215 -9.56 -22.76 -8.28
N GLU A 216 -9.91 -22.16 -9.42
CA GLU A 216 -9.26 -20.94 -9.90
C GLU A 216 -9.43 -19.78 -8.90
N ALA A 217 -10.64 -19.57 -8.39
CA ALA A 217 -10.93 -18.54 -7.39
C ALA A 217 -10.17 -18.76 -6.08
N ALA A 218 -10.06 -20.02 -5.62
CA ALA A 218 -9.26 -20.37 -4.44
C ALA A 218 -7.76 -20.13 -4.67
N SER A 219 -7.28 -20.38 -5.89
CA SER A 219 -5.88 -20.13 -6.27
C SER A 219 -5.59 -18.63 -6.33
N TYR A 220 -6.49 -17.83 -6.93
CA TYR A 220 -6.37 -16.37 -6.99
C TYR A 220 -6.48 -15.72 -5.61
N ALA A 221 -7.21 -16.31 -4.66
CA ALA A 221 -7.26 -15.82 -3.29
C ALA A 221 -5.88 -15.83 -2.60
N LEU A 222 -4.95 -16.69 -3.04
CA LEU A 222 -3.55 -16.70 -2.58
C LEU A 222 -2.70 -15.57 -3.21
N ASP A 223 -3.17 -14.98 -4.31
CA ASP A 223 -2.53 -13.85 -5.00
C ASP A 223 -3.05 -12.50 -4.45
N VAL A 224 -4.03 -12.50 -3.53
CA VAL A 224 -4.42 -11.30 -2.78
C VAL A 224 -3.31 -10.99 -1.78
N TYR A 225 -2.91 -9.73 -1.72
CA TYR A 225 -1.84 -9.27 -0.85
C TYR A 225 -2.16 -9.49 0.62
N HIS A 226 -1.21 -10.11 1.30
CA HIS A 226 -1.14 -10.20 2.75
C HIS A 226 0.27 -9.77 3.17
N PRO A 227 0.42 -8.93 4.22
CA PRO A 227 1.74 -8.56 4.70
C PRO A 227 2.47 -9.78 5.29
N MET A 228 3.80 -9.79 5.17
CA MET A 228 4.69 -10.78 5.77
C MET A 228 4.50 -10.78 7.29
N ALA A 229 4.42 -11.98 7.86
CA ALA A 229 4.23 -12.12 9.30
C ALA A 229 5.52 -11.76 10.05
N VAL A 230 5.38 -10.96 11.10
CA VAL A 230 6.49 -10.59 11.99
C VAL A 230 6.16 -10.95 13.44
N THR A 231 7.04 -11.71 14.08
CA THR A 231 6.90 -12.13 15.47
C THR A 231 7.94 -11.39 16.34
N PRO A 232 7.52 -10.43 17.17
CA PRO A 232 8.40 -9.75 18.10
C PRO A 232 8.63 -10.60 19.35
N THR A 233 9.86 -10.63 19.84
CA THR A 233 10.20 -11.13 21.17
C THR A 233 11.09 -10.10 21.88
N LEU A 234 10.88 -9.94 23.19
CA LEU A 234 11.61 -9.00 24.01
C LEU A 234 12.28 -9.74 25.16
N SER A 235 13.61 -9.68 25.22
CA SER A 235 14.43 -10.27 26.28
C SER A 235 15.24 -9.18 26.97
N GLY A 236 14.79 -8.74 28.15
CA GLY A 236 15.31 -7.52 28.76
C GLY A 236 14.91 -6.32 27.90
N ASN A 237 15.90 -5.66 27.29
CA ASN A 237 15.68 -4.59 26.30
C ASN A 237 16.04 -5.01 24.88
N LEU A 238 16.42 -6.27 24.66
CA LEU A 238 16.74 -6.77 23.34
C LEU A 238 15.45 -7.15 22.62
N LEU A 239 15.10 -6.38 21.59
CA LEU A 239 14.03 -6.68 20.66
C LEU A 239 14.57 -7.54 19.54
N ASP A 240 13.94 -8.70 19.35
CA ASP A 240 14.09 -9.56 18.18
C ASP A 240 12.79 -9.54 17.37
N LEU A 241 12.89 -9.21 16.09
CA LEU A 241 11.80 -9.25 15.13
C LEU A 241 12.09 -10.34 14.11
N ASN A 242 11.34 -11.43 14.18
CA ASN A 242 11.46 -12.53 13.24
C ASN A 242 10.41 -12.37 12.13
N VAL A 243 10.87 -12.00 10.93
CA VAL A 243 10.10 -11.78 9.71
C VAL A 243 10.08 -13.07 8.88
N GLN A 244 8.89 -13.64 8.74
CA GLN A 244 8.66 -14.88 8.00
C GLN A 244 8.59 -14.59 6.49
N PRO A 245 9.19 -15.45 5.64
CA PRO A 245 9.07 -15.29 4.20
C PRO A 245 7.61 -15.45 3.77
N TYR A 246 7.19 -14.72 2.74
CA TYR A 246 5.88 -14.94 2.14
C TYR A 246 5.92 -16.25 1.33
N ASP A 247 5.05 -17.21 1.65
CA ASP A 247 5.02 -18.54 1.00
C ASP A 247 3.79 -18.78 0.11
N GLY A 248 2.92 -17.78 -0.03
CA GLY A 248 1.66 -17.85 -0.79
C GLY A 248 1.78 -17.44 -2.27
N GLY A 249 0.88 -17.98 -3.09
CA GLY A 249 0.60 -17.49 -4.45
C GLY A 249 1.80 -17.37 -5.40
N LYS A 250 1.66 -16.48 -6.39
CA LYS A 250 2.70 -16.17 -7.39
C LYS A 250 3.81 -15.26 -6.86
N GLU A 251 3.57 -14.54 -5.77
CA GLU A 251 4.53 -13.59 -5.19
C GLU A 251 5.56 -14.24 -4.25
N ARG A 252 5.46 -15.55 -3.98
CA ARG A 252 6.37 -16.30 -3.10
C ARG A 252 7.86 -16.05 -3.41
N THR A 253 8.24 -15.90 -4.67
CA THR A 253 9.64 -15.70 -5.07
C THR A 253 10.08 -14.25 -5.04
N SER A 254 9.15 -13.29 -5.02
CA SER A 254 9.44 -11.86 -5.10
C SER A 254 9.40 -11.13 -3.75
N ARG A 255 9.00 -11.83 -2.68
CA ARG A 255 8.86 -11.31 -1.31
C ARG A 255 9.57 -12.23 -0.31
N SER A 256 10.88 -12.38 -0.54
CA SER A 256 11.77 -13.17 0.31
C SER A 256 12.07 -12.43 1.62
N ASN A 257 12.53 -13.12 2.65
CA ASN A 257 13.00 -12.48 3.88
C ASN A 257 14.52 -12.25 3.90
N LYS A 258 15.15 -12.26 2.71
CA LYS A 258 16.61 -12.22 2.54
C LYS A 258 17.09 -11.15 1.57
N ASP A 259 16.17 -10.47 0.92
CA ASP A 259 16.42 -9.61 -0.23
C ASP A 259 16.05 -8.16 0.08
N PHE A 260 16.27 -7.70 1.30
CA PHE A 260 15.96 -6.33 1.68
C PHE A 260 17.03 -5.35 1.16
N LEU A 261 16.60 -4.19 0.67
CA LEU A 261 17.45 -3.06 0.32
C LEU A 261 17.46 -2.04 1.46
N PRO A 262 18.59 -1.35 1.67
CA PRO A 262 18.60 -0.22 2.58
C PRO A 262 17.76 0.92 1.97
N ASP A 263 16.86 1.46 2.77
CA ASP A 263 16.16 2.72 2.53
C ASP A 263 16.73 3.74 3.52
N HIS A 264 17.17 4.90 3.06
CA HIS A 264 17.84 5.90 3.90
C HIS A 264 19.02 5.36 4.77
N GLY A 265 19.70 4.32 4.28
CA GLY A 265 20.83 3.69 4.97
C GLY A 265 20.47 2.58 5.95
N HIS A 266 19.18 2.30 6.20
CA HIS A 266 18.74 1.22 7.09
C HIS A 266 17.83 0.22 6.37
N LEU A 267 17.91 -1.06 6.76
CA LEU A 267 17.09 -2.12 6.16
C LEU A 267 15.65 -2.14 6.65
N MET A 268 15.38 -1.49 7.78
CA MET A 268 14.05 -1.39 8.38
C MET A 268 13.86 -0.05 9.06
N HIS A 269 12.72 0.58 8.80
CA HIS A 269 12.22 1.75 9.52
C HIS A 269 11.07 1.32 10.42
N LEU A 270 11.34 1.18 11.72
CA LEU A 270 10.39 0.68 12.70
C LEU A 270 9.77 1.82 13.51
N TYR A 271 8.49 2.11 13.29
CA TYR A 271 7.68 2.91 14.21
C TYR A 271 7.08 2.02 15.30
N ALA A 272 7.40 2.33 16.55
CA ALA A 272 6.75 1.78 17.73
C ALA A 272 5.90 2.88 18.40
N ILE A 273 4.57 2.74 18.34
CA ILE A 273 3.62 3.73 18.86
C ILE A 273 2.80 3.14 19.99
N ARG A 274 2.78 3.80 21.16
CA ARG A 274 2.07 3.32 22.35
C ARG A 274 0.56 3.45 22.17
N GLU A 275 -0.16 2.35 22.35
CA GLU A 275 -1.62 2.29 22.28
C GLU A 275 -2.27 2.33 23.68
N PRO A 276 -3.51 2.83 23.82
CA PRO A 276 -4.31 3.48 22.78
C PRO A 276 -4.08 5.00 22.68
N GLN A 277 -3.25 5.57 23.56
CA GLN A 277 -3.16 7.02 23.73
C GLN A 277 -2.22 7.72 22.74
N MET A 278 -1.39 6.97 22.01
CA MET A 278 -0.38 7.49 21.07
C MET A 278 0.48 8.59 21.70
N ASP A 279 0.80 8.42 22.98
CA ASP A 279 1.52 9.36 23.86
C ASP A 279 3.00 8.96 24.06
N ALA A 280 3.47 8.00 23.27
CA ALA A 280 4.88 7.71 23.07
C ALA A 280 5.06 7.12 21.66
N VAL A 281 6.04 7.63 20.93
CA VAL A 281 6.44 7.16 19.60
C VAL A 281 7.95 7.02 19.54
N PHE A 282 8.41 5.96 18.89
CA PHE A 282 9.81 5.74 18.58
C PHE A 282 9.93 5.36 17.11
N HIS A 283 10.84 6.01 16.39
CA HIS A 283 11.26 5.62 15.04
C HIS A 283 12.66 5.04 15.18
N LEU A 284 12.78 3.75 14.92
CA LEU A 284 13.90 2.90 15.29
C LEU A 284 14.41 2.13 14.08
N HIS A 285 15.70 1.78 14.10
CA HIS A 285 16.33 1.10 12.97
C HIS A 285 17.00 -0.22 13.38
N PRO A 286 16.22 -1.32 13.53
CA PRO A 286 16.77 -2.64 13.81
C PRO A 286 17.73 -3.14 12.71
N VAL A 287 18.77 -3.85 13.12
CA VAL A 287 19.75 -4.42 12.18
C VAL A 287 19.42 -5.87 11.86
N LEU A 288 19.63 -6.28 10.60
CA LEU A 288 19.47 -7.66 10.17
C LEU A 288 20.65 -8.51 10.67
N THR A 289 20.37 -9.58 11.40
CA THR A 289 21.38 -10.49 11.98
C THR A 289 21.44 -11.85 11.26
N SER A 290 20.30 -12.28 10.74
CA SER A 290 20.15 -13.42 9.84
C SER A 290 18.92 -13.20 8.96
N ALA A 291 18.69 -14.09 7.99
CA ALA A 291 17.53 -14.04 7.09
C ALA A 291 16.20 -13.83 7.85
N GLY A 292 15.63 -12.64 7.72
CA GLY A 292 14.39 -12.22 8.38
C GLY A 292 14.52 -11.90 9.87
N ASP A 293 15.69 -12.05 10.49
CA ASP A 293 15.89 -11.80 11.91
C ASP A 293 16.50 -10.43 12.14
N PHE A 294 15.66 -9.46 12.49
CA PHE A 294 16.08 -8.13 12.87
C PHE A 294 16.23 -8.03 14.39
N ARG A 295 17.25 -7.29 14.84
CA ARG A 295 17.58 -7.15 16.26
C ARG A 295 17.90 -5.71 16.60
N MET A 296 17.47 -5.25 17.78
CA MET A 296 17.99 -4.02 18.38
C MET A 296 17.91 -4.04 19.90
N SER A 297 18.77 -3.26 20.55
CA SER A 297 18.56 -2.89 21.95
C SER A 297 17.62 -1.69 22.00
N LEU A 298 16.44 -1.85 22.60
CA LEU A 298 15.47 -0.78 22.74
C LEU A 298 16.00 0.34 23.65
N PRO A 299 15.69 1.60 23.31
CA PRO A 299 15.97 2.72 24.20
C PRO A 299 15.06 2.68 25.43
N SER A 300 15.23 3.64 26.34
CA SER A 300 14.27 3.84 27.44
C SER A 300 12.88 4.19 26.88
N MET A 301 11.94 3.26 27.02
CA MET A 301 10.57 3.40 26.55
C MET A 301 9.60 3.33 27.76
N PRO A 302 8.56 4.18 27.80
CA PRO A 302 7.49 4.01 28.77
C PRO A 302 6.86 2.61 28.71
N GLY A 303 6.51 2.04 29.85
CA GLY A 303 5.74 0.79 29.87
C GLY A 303 4.41 0.92 29.13
N GLY A 304 3.99 -0.14 28.44
CA GLY A 304 2.72 -0.18 27.73
C GLY A 304 2.69 -1.12 26.53
N ASN A 305 1.55 -1.16 25.85
CA ASN A 305 1.40 -1.87 24.59
C ASN A 305 1.78 -0.93 23.44
N TYR A 306 2.59 -1.42 22.53
CA TYR A 306 3.06 -0.71 21.35
C TYR A 306 2.59 -1.42 20.09
N LYS A 307 2.03 -0.66 19.17
CA LYS A 307 1.83 -1.07 17.79
C LYS A 307 3.13 -0.84 17.03
N LEU A 308 3.55 -1.86 16.29
CA LEU A 308 4.77 -1.85 15.49
C LEU A 308 4.41 -1.75 14.01
N TYR A 309 5.05 -0.82 13.31
CA TYR A 309 5.01 -0.64 11.86
C TYR A 309 6.45 -0.63 11.35
N GLY A 310 6.87 -1.69 10.68
CA GLY A 310 8.22 -1.85 10.16
C GLY A 310 8.22 -1.80 8.64
N ASP A 311 8.67 -0.71 8.05
CA ASP A 311 8.81 -0.62 6.60
C ASP A 311 10.11 -1.28 6.15
N ILE A 312 10.01 -2.10 5.11
CA ILE A 312 11.09 -2.80 4.42
C ILE A 312 10.92 -2.64 2.91
N VAL A 313 12.01 -2.75 2.17
CA VAL A 313 11.98 -2.69 0.70
C VAL A 313 12.68 -3.92 0.15
N HIS A 314 12.05 -4.66 -0.75
CA HIS A 314 12.67 -5.82 -1.41
C HIS A 314 13.60 -5.38 -2.56
N ALA A 315 14.49 -6.28 -2.99
CA ALA A 315 15.49 -6.07 -4.04
C ALA A 315 14.90 -5.68 -5.40
N ASN A 316 13.62 -5.98 -5.63
CA ASN A 316 12.88 -5.55 -6.81
C ASN A 316 12.25 -4.16 -6.68
N GLY A 317 12.47 -3.46 -5.56
CA GLY A 317 11.88 -2.17 -5.23
C GLY A 317 10.45 -2.26 -4.69
N PHE A 318 9.96 -3.43 -4.28
CA PHE A 318 8.63 -3.56 -3.68
C PHE A 318 8.67 -3.15 -2.21
N PRO A 319 7.97 -2.06 -1.79
CA PRO A 319 7.88 -1.67 -0.39
C PRO A 319 6.82 -2.49 0.35
N GLU A 320 7.05 -2.71 1.63
CA GLU A 320 6.12 -3.45 2.49
C GLU A 320 6.16 -2.96 3.94
N THR A 321 4.98 -2.73 4.52
CA THR A 321 4.82 -2.37 5.94
C THR A 321 4.45 -3.61 6.77
N LEU A 322 5.40 -4.09 7.56
CA LEU A 322 5.20 -5.14 8.55
C LEU A 322 4.44 -4.61 9.76
N VAL A 323 3.46 -5.38 10.26
CA VAL A 323 2.64 -4.93 11.40
C VAL A 323 2.58 -5.97 12.51
N SER A 324 2.89 -5.53 13.72
CA SER A 324 2.82 -6.35 14.93
C SER A 324 2.47 -5.53 16.17
N THR A 325 2.51 -6.18 17.33
CA THR A 325 2.36 -5.53 18.62
C THR A 325 3.35 -6.10 19.61
N ILE A 326 3.84 -5.27 20.52
CA ILE A 326 4.69 -5.70 21.62
C ILE A 326 4.28 -5.03 22.93
N THR A 327 4.46 -5.71 24.05
CA THR A 327 4.28 -5.13 25.39
C THR A 327 5.64 -4.82 25.98
N VAL A 328 5.89 -3.54 26.25
CA VAL A 328 7.09 -3.06 26.96
C VAL A 328 6.80 -3.07 28.47
N PRO A 329 7.60 -3.79 29.28
CA PRO A 329 7.47 -3.76 30.75
C PRO A 329 7.75 -2.37 31.32
N ALA A 330 7.06 -1.99 32.40
CA ALA A 330 7.25 -0.69 33.06
C ALA A 330 8.67 -0.46 33.59
N GLU A 331 9.37 -1.53 33.97
CA GLU A 331 10.73 -1.50 34.51
C GLU A 331 11.76 -2.07 33.52
N MET A 332 11.49 -1.98 32.21
CA MET A 332 12.46 -2.41 31.20
C MET A 332 13.76 -1.58 31.33
N PRO A 333 14.94 -2.21 31.42
CA PRO A 333 16.21 -1.50 31.32
C PRO A 333 16.27 -0.75 29.99
N GLY A 334 16.44 0.57 29.99
CA GLY A 334 16.51 1.36 28.74
C GLY A 334 17.94 1.64 28.32
N GLY A 335 18.22 1.60 27.02
CA GLY A 335 19.45 2.17 26.44
C GLY A 335 19.28 3.66 26.08
N PRO A 336 20.37 4.36 25.72
CA PRO A 336 20.27 5.63 25.01
C PRO A 336 19.56 5.41 23.66
N LEU A 337 18.93 6.47 23.16
CA LEU A 337 18.40 6.50 21.79
C LEU A 337 19.57 6.45 20.79
N GLY A 338 19.42 5.68 19.70
CA GLY A 338 20.41 5.64 18.62
C GLY A 338 20.59 7.01 17.96
N THR A 339 21.69 7.21 17.24
CA THR A 339 22.02 8.49 16.60
C THR A 339 21.08 8.87 15.46
N ASP A 340 20.52 7.86 14.80
CA ASP A 340 19.53 8.02 13.73
C ASP A 340 18.12 7.70 14.22
N ASP A 341 17.96 7.28 15.49
CA ASP A 341 16.65 6.98 16.04
C ASP A 341 16.00 8.27 16.57
N ALA A 342 14.67 8.30 16.53
CA ALA A 342 13.89 9.44 17.00
C ALA A 342 12.82 9.01 18.01
N SER A 343 12.48 9.91 18.93
CA SER A 343 11.42 9.67 19.91
C SER A 343 10.54 10.90 20.09
N GLY A 344 9.29 10.68 20.47
CA GLY A 344 8.32 11.71 20.78
C GLY A 344 7.40 11.29 21.93
N SER A 345 7.05 12.23 22.81
CA SER A 345 6.16 12.02 23.96
C SER A 345 5.04 13.05 23.97
N PRO A 346 4.12 13.02 22.99
CA PRO A 346 3.03 14.00 22.91
C PRO A 346 1.99 13.78 24.02
N PRO A 347 1.14 14.79 24.29
CA PRO A 347 -0.05 14.59 25.10
C PRO A 347 -0.91 13.42 24.61
N PRO A 348 -1.57 12.68 25.53
CA PRO A 348 -2.44 11.58 25.17
C PRO A 348 -3.62 12.06 24.32
N LEU A 349 -4.10 11.22 23.41
CA LEU A 349 -5.28 11.51 22.59
C LEU A 349 -6.51 11.91 23.45
N SER A 350 -6.66 11.34 24.65
CA SER A 350 -7.72 11.72 25.59
C SER A 350 -7.63 13.16 26.09
N GLY A 351 -6.49 13.83 25.91
CA GLY A 351 -6.26 15.24 26.26
C GLY A 351 -6.86 16.24 25.28
N GLY A 352 -7.43 15.78 24.17
CA GLY A 352 -8.00 16.62 23.11
C GLY A 352 -7.05 16.80 21.92
N GLN A 353 -7.56 17.45 20.87
CA GLN A 353 -6.82 17.65 19.63
C GLN A 353 -5.67 18.65 19.82
N LEU A 354 -4.48 18.30 19.33
CA LEU A 354 -3.33 19.19 19.36
C LEU A 354 -3.53 20.44 18.47
N SER A 355 -2.86 21.53 18.85
CA SER A 355 -2.83 22.77 18.07
C SER A 355 -1.98 22.60 16.80
N ASN A 356 -1.93 23.63 15.94
CA ASN A 356 -1.03 23.63 14.78
C ASN A 356 0.42 24.02 15.14
N SER A 357 0.74 24.16 16.42
CA SER A 357 2.09 24.42 16.92
C SER A 357 2.43 23.41 18.01
N TYR A 358 3.63 22.87 17.94
CA TYR A 358 4.16 21.89 18.88
C TYR A 358 5.50 22.38 19.44
N LYS A 359 5.58 22.54 20.77
CA LYS A 359 6.82 22.92 21.45
C LYS A 359 7.69 21.69 21.69
N LEU A 360 8.93 21.74 21.21
CA LEU A 360 9.92 20.68 21.30
C LEU A 360 10.68 20.75 22.65
N PRO A 361 11.32 19.66 23.10
CA PRO A 361 11.95 19.57 24.42
C PRO A 361 13.05 20.61 24.67
N ASP A 362 13.79 20.98 23.62
CA ASP A 362 14.88 21.96 23.67
C ASP A 362 14.43 23.42 23.51
N GLY A 363 13.13 23.65 23.33
CA GLY A 363 12.52 24.97 23.19
C GLY A 363 12.24 25.40 21.75
N TYR A 364 12.67 24.63 20.74
CA TYR A 364 12.24 24.85 19.36
C TYR A 364 10.72 24.66 19.24
N VAL A 365 10.14 25.18 18.15
CA VAL A 365 8.72 25.05 17.88
C VAL A 365 8.51 24.59 16.45
N MET A 366 7.81 23.47 16.29
CA MET A 366 7.36 23.02 14.99
C MET A 366 5.94 23.53 14.72
N VAL A 367 5.72 24.16 13.57
CA VAL A 367 4.43 24.74 13.18
C VAL A 367 3.93 24.06 11.91
N TRP A 368 2.69 23.59 11.95
CA TRP A 368 1.99 23.07 10.78
C TRP A 368 1.20 24.19 10.10
N ASP A 369 1.44 24.38 8.80
CA ASP A 369 0.58 25.15 7.91
C ASP A 369 -0.73 24.40 7.67
N ARG A 370 -1.59 24.44 8.67
CA ARG A 370 -2.81 23.64 8.70
C ARG A 370 -3.76 24.07 7.58
N LEU A 371 -4.10 23.10 6.75
CA LEU A 371 -5.10 23.26 5.70
C LEU A 371 -6.47 23.57 6.31
N SER A 372 -7.22 24.47 5.67
CA SER A 372 -8.57 24.86 6.12
C SER A 372 -9.57 23.70 6.02
N THR A 373 -9.40 22.84 5.03
CA THR A 373 -10.15 21.60 4.84
C THR A 373 -9.23 20.49 4.38
N VAL A 374 -9.50 19.27 4.85
CA VAL A 374 -8.92 18.03 4.34
C VAL A 374 -10.04 17.06 4.03
N SER A 375 -9.86 16.25 2.99
CA SER A 375 -10.78 15.18 2.61
C SER A 375 -10.03 13.89 2.32
N SER A 376 -10.72 12.77 2.49
CA SER A 376 -10.18 11.48 2.06
C SER A 376 -9.99 11.44 0.54
N ASN A 377 -9.04 10.63 0.09
CA ASN A 377 -8.69 10.43 -1.31
C ASN A 377 -8.34 11.72 -2.06
N THR A 378 -7.82 12.73 -1.37
CA THR A 378 -7.33 13.98 -1.97
C THR A 378 -5.85 14.15 -1.66
N ALA A 379 -5.06 14.53 -2.67
CA ALA A 379 -3.62 14.76 -2.52
C ALA A 379 -3.34 16.17 -1.97
N TYR A 380 -2.41 16.27 -1.03
CA TYR A 380 -1.97 17.52 -0.42
C TYR A 380 -0.45 17.52 -0.24
N ALA A 381 0.12 18.72 -0.14
CA ALA A 381 1.47 18.94 0.39
C ALA A 381 1.33 19.45 1.84
N PHE A 382 1.69 18.63 2.82
CA PHE A 382 1.63 19.00 4.23
C PHE A 382 2.90 19.74 4.63
N ARG A 383 2.81 21.05 4.82
CA ARG A 383 3.96 21.92 5.11
C ARG A 383 4.18 22.16 6.59
N PHE A 384 5.40 21.98 7.06
CA PHE A 384 5.82 22.22 8.43
C PHE A 384 7.03 23.15 8.48
N HIS A 385 7.08 23.98 9.52
CA HIS A 385 8.16 24.93 9.77
C HIS A 385 8.81 24.65 11.12
N LEU A 386 10.13 24.62 11.16
CA LEU A 386 10.91 24.56 12.40
C LEU A 386 11.38 25.96 12.78
N LEU A 387 10.95 26.42 13.95
CA LEU A 387 11.36 27.69 14.54
C LEU A 387 12.31 27.43 15.70
N ASP A 388 13.35 28.26 15.82
CA ASP A 388 14.28 28.26 16.95
C ASP A 388 13.56 28.68 18.25
N ALA A 389 14.28 28.59 19.38
CA ALA A 389 13.75 28.98 20.69
C ALA A 389 13.36 30.48 20.81
N ASN A 390 13.76 31.32 19.85
CA ASN A 390 13.40 32.74 19.76
C ASN A 390 12.21 33.00 18.80
N GLY A 391 11.64 31.95 18.20
CA GLY A 391 10.55 32.03 17.23
C GLY A 391 10.98 32.44 15.82
N LYS A 392 12.28 32.39 15.49
CA LYS A 392 12.80 32.65 14.14
C LYS A 392 12.92 31.35 13.35
N PRO A 393 12.86 31.36 12.00
CA PRO A 393 13.15 30.17 11.21
C PRO A 393 14.50 29.58 11.59
N ALA A 394 14.53 28.27 11.89
CA ALA A 394 15.76 27.58 12.26
C ALA A 394 16.79 27.69 11.13
N THR A 395 18.04 27.92 11.49
CA THR A 395 19.16 28.10 10.53
C THR A 395 20.18 26.96 10.60
N ASP A 396 20.02 26.05 11.54
CA ASP A 396 20.91 24.93 11.84
C ASP A 396 20.31 23.57 11.49
N VAL A 397 19.28 23.56 10.64
CA VAL A 397 18.66 22.35 10.10
C VAL A 397 19.71 21.49 9.40
N GLN A 398 19.70 20.20 9.69
CA GLN A 398 20.60 19.21 9.11
C GLN A 398 19.80 18.12 8.39
N PRO A 399 20.38 17.45 7.39
CA PRO A 399 19.76 16.28 6.79
C PRO A 399 19.51 15.22 7.87
N TYR A 400 18.27 14.76 7.96
CA TYR A 400 17.92 13.56 8.71
C TYR A 400 17.92 12.39 7.73
N MET A 401 18.93 11.52 7.82
CA MET A 401 19.13 10.36 6.94
C MET A 401 19.05 10.70 5.44
N GLY A 402 19.71 11.80 5.06
CA GLY A 402 19.78 12.28 3.67
C GLY A 402 18.64 13.21 3.25
N MET A 403 17.60 13.39 4.08
CA MET A 403 16.40 14.16 3.74
C MET A 403 16.17 15.34 4.67
N ALA A 404 15.29 16.28 4.29
CA ALA A 404 14.92 17.40 5.16
C ALA A 404 14.08 16.97 6.39
N GLY A 405 13.48 15.78 6.35
CA GLY A 405 12.73 15.21 7.46
C GLY A 405 11.99 13.92 7.07
N HIS A 406 11.28 13.34 8.02
CA HIS A 406 10.42 12.17 7.84
C HIS A 406 9.07 12.44 8.50
N ALA A 407 7.99 11.84 8.00
CA ALA A 407 6.69 11.93 8.65
C ALA A 407 5.95 10.59 8.65
N ALA A 408 5.20 10.35 9.72
CA ALA A 408 4.29 9.22 9.82
C ALA A 408 2.85 9.72 10.01
N PHE A 409 1.97 9.36 9.09
CA PHE A 409 0.53 9.64 9.16
C PHE A 409 -0.21 8.40 9.65
N VAL A 410 -0.76 8.46 10.87
CA VAL A 410 -1.31 7.28 11.54
C VAL A 410 -2.75 7.51 11.95
N LYS A 411 -3.67 6.66 11.47
CA LYS A 411 -5.06 6.71 11.94
C LYS A 411 -5.13 6.13 13.34
N THR A 412 -5.90 6.79 14.20
CA THR A 412 -5.93 6.51 15.66
C THR A 412 -6.46 5.13 16.04
N ASP A 413 -7.15 4.43 15.14
CA ASP A 413 -7.56 3.02 15.33
C ASP A 413 -6.57 2.01 14.72
N GLY A 414 -5.42 2.50 14.24
CA GLY A 414 -4.34 1.70 13.70
C GLY A 414 -4.64 1.07 12.35
N THR A 415 -5.69 1.48 11.62
CA THR A 415 -6.01 0.94 10.28
C THR A 415 -5.29 1.65 9.15
N VAL A 416 -4.59 2.75 9.42
CA VAL A 416 -3.74 3.46 8.44
C VAL A 416 -2.42 3.84 9.10
N PHE A 417 -1.33 3.56 8.40
CA PHE A 417 0.02 4.00 8.66
C PHE A 417 0.64 4.34 7.29
N ALA A 418 1.25 5.51 7.18
CA ALA A 418 2.07 5.85 6.03
C ALA A 418 3.31 6.57 6.51
N HIS A 419 4.47 6.04 6.15
CA HIS A 419 5.75 6.70 6.27
C HIS A 419 6.02 7.47 4.98
N THR A 420 6.33 8.76 5.12
CA THR A 420 6.47 9.68 3.99
C THR A 420 7.71 10.54 4.16
N HIS A 421 8.27 10.93 3.03
CA HIS A 421 9.43 11.77 2.86
C HIS A 421 9.03 13.10 2.17
N PRO A 422 9.92 14.10 2.12
CA PRO A 422 9.61 15.36 1.45
C PRO A 422 9.30 15.20 -0.06
N GLU A 423 9.91 14.18 -0.65
CA GLU A 423 9.78 13.74 -2.03
C GLU A 423 8.51 12.91 -2.22
N GLY A 424 7.90 12.36 -1.16
CA GLY A 424 6.63 11.65 -1.25
C GLY A 424 6.50 10.40 -0.40
N SER A 425 5.58 9.54 -0.81
CA SER A 425 5.19 8.29 -0.13
C SER A 425 5.97 7.06 -0.55
N ALA A 426 6.74 7.13 -1.64
CA ALA A 426 7.52 6.03 -2.15
C ALA A 426 8.78 5.83 -1.32
N ALA A 427 9.17 4.56 -1.16
CA ALA A 427 10.48 4.23 -0.62
C ALA A 427 11.56 4.75 -1.56
N MET A 428 12.59 5.39 -1.01
CA MET A 428 13.67 5.99 -1.80
C MET A 428 14.47 4.93 -2.55
N ALA A 429 14.67 3.75 -1.96
CA ALA A 429 15.28 2.62 -2.65
C ALA A 429 14.51 2.23 -3.93
N ALA A 430 13.17 2.30 -3.92
CA ALA A 430 12.36 2.04 -5.11
C ALA A 430 12.46 3.19 -6.13
N LEU A 431 12.53 4.45 -5.66
CA LEU A 431 12.70 5.61 -6.52
C LEU A 431 14.06 5.61 -7.23
N MET A 432 15.13 5.22 -6.53
CA MET A 432 16.47 5.05 -7.10
C MET A 432 16.47 3.97 -8.19
N LEU A 433 15.93 2.78 -7.91
CA LEU A 433 15.81 1.71 -8.90
C LEU A 433 15.00 2.12 -10.15
N ALA A 434 13.93 2.90 -9.96
CA ALA A 434 13.11 3.39 -11.06
C ALA A 434 13.89 4.36 -11.97
N ASN A 435 14.71 5.24 -11.38
CA ASN A 435 15.40 6.29 -12.12
C ASN A 435 16.80 5.88 -12.61
N ASP A 436 17.46 4.89 -12.00
CA ASP A 436 18.71 4.30 -12.51
C ASP A 436 18.52 3.73 -13.93
N ASN A 437 17.33 3.17 -14.22
CA ASN A 437 16.98 2.64 -15.53
C ASN A 437 16.68 3.72 -16.59
N THR A 438 16.58 5.00 -16.21
CA THR A 438 16.31 6.11 -17.14
C THR A 438 17.60 6.75 -17.69
N GLY A 439 18.74 6.49 -17.05
CA GLY A 439 20.08 6.81 -17.56
C GLY A 439 20.73 5.57 -18.17
N GLY A 440 21.26 5.66 -19.39
CA GLY A 440 21.90 4.55 -20.13
C GLY A 440 23.22 4.02 -19.54
N HIS A 441 23.35 3.91 -18.23
CA HIS A 441 24.50 3.31 -17.55
C HIS A 441 24.03 2.13 -16.69
N ALA A 442 23.90 0.97 -17.35
CA ALA A 442 23.91 -0.31 -16.66
C ALA A 442 25.21 -0.38 -15.84
N SER A 443 25.11 -0.32 -14.51
CA SER A 443 26.25 -0.57 -13.63
C SER A 443 25.89 -1.64 -12.62
N ASP A 444 26.86 -2.52 -12.40
CA ASP A 444 26.80 -3.73 -11.60
C ASP A 444 26.17 -3.52 -10.21
N HIS A 445 25.47 -4.55 -9.72
CA HIS A 445 24.92 -4.64 -8.36
C HIS A 445 25.94 -4.35 -7.23
N ALA A 446 27.25 -4.40 -7.50
CA ALA A 446 28.31 -4.04 -6.55
C ALA A 446 28.49 -2.52 -6.36
N ALA A 447 27.91 -1.69 -7.24
CA ALA A 447 27.94 -0.23 -7.10
C ALA A 447 26.87 0.31 -6.15
N MET A 448 25.86 -0.49 -5.77
CA MET A 448 24.81 -0.07 -4.83
C MET A 448 25.33 0.14 -3.41
N ASP A 449 26.23 -0.70 -2.90
CA ASP A 449 26.83 -0.50 -1.58
C ASP A 449 27.68 0.79 -1.51
N GLY A 450 28.28 1.20 -2.63
CA GLY A 450 29.06 2.43 -2.74
C GLY A 450 28.21 3.68 -2.98
N ALA A 451 27.15 3.57 -3.79
CA ALA A 451 26.24 4.68 -4.10
C ALA A 451 25.25 4.98 -2.95
N MET A 452 24.87 3.99 -2.15
CA MET A 452 24.11 4.17 -0.90
C MET A 452 24.95 4.79 0.23
N SER A 453 26.28 4.77 0.08
CA SER A 453 27.24 5.46 0.96
C SER A 453 27.71 6.81 0.41
N MET A 454 27.12 7.29 -0.70
CA MET A 454 27.38 8.63 -1.19
C MET A 454 26.86 9.61 -0.14
N ASP A 455 27.82 10.09 0.63
CA ASP A 455 27.76 11.33 1.37
C ASP A 455 27.06 12.38 0.50
N MET A 456 25.78 12.63 0.77
CA MET A 456 24.98 13.69 0.14
C MET A 456 25.44 15.08 0.63
N THR A 457 26.75 15.26 0.83
CA THR A 457 27.39 16.55 1.14
C THR A 457 27.48 17.47 -0.08
N ALA A 458 26.94 17.07 -1.23
CA ALA A 458 26.96 17.85 -2.46
C ALA A 458 25.71 18.74 -2.66
N HIS A 459 25.12 19.27 -1.59
CA HIS A 459 24.32 20.50 -1.66
C HIS A 459 24.78 21.46 -0.56
N SER A 460 25.67 22.39 -0.94
CA SER A 460 26.20 23.46 -0.09
C SER A 460 25.21 24.58 0.21
N GLU A 461 23.92 24.37 -0.05
CA GLU A 461 22.85 25.30 0.32
C GLU A 461 22.29 24.86 1.68
N PRO A 462 22.12 25.78 2.65
CA PRO A 462 21.49 25.46 3.92
C PRO A 462 20.10 24.85 3.67
N LEU A 463 19.80 23.72 4.31
CA LEU A 463 18.45 23.17 4.27
C LEU A 463 17.45 24.19 4.80
N SER A 464 16.30 24.26 4.13
CA SER A 464 15.18 25.08 4.57
C SER A 464 14.68 24.59 5.94
N SER A 465 14.30 25.52 6.82
CA SER A 465 13.50 25.22 8.00
C SER A 465 12.05 24.87 7.69
N THR A 466 11.69 24.82 6.41
CA THR A 466 10.39 24.40 5.93
C THR A 466 10.53 23.07 5.19
N VAL A 467 9.69 22.11 5.54
CA VAL A 467 9.59 20.80 4.88
C VAL A 467 8.14 20.55 4.45
N GLU A 468 7.94 19.90 3.31
CA GLU A 468 6.61 19.54 2.80
C GLU A 468 6.52 18.04 2.56
N PHE A 469 5.48 17.38 3.04
CA PHE A 469 5.24 15.95 2.83
C PHE A 469 4.04 15.73 1.92
N PRO A 470 4.22 15.20 0.70
CA PRO A 470 3.12 14.83 -0.18
C PRO A 470 2.35 13.63 0.37
N TYR A 471 1.05 13.80 0.60
CA TYR A 471 0.22 12.72 1.10
C TYR A 471 -1.28 12.94 0.85
N GLY A 472 -2.07 11.87 0.94
CA GLY A 472 -3.52 11.95 0.97
C GLY A 472 -4.12 10.85 1.85
N PHE A 473 -5.11 11.22 2.67
CA PHE A 473 -5.71 10.29 3.61
C PHE A 473 -6.59 9.26 2.88
N PRO A 474 -6.37 7.95 3.05
CA PRO A 474 -7.15 6.94 2.33
C PRO A 474 -8.59 6.78 2.85
N SER A 475 -8.87 7.23 4.07
CA SER A 475 -10.19 7.11 4.69
C SER A 475 -10.48 8.25 5.68
N SER A 476 -11.75 8.44 6.03
CA SER A 476 -12.15 9.37 7.07
C SER A 476 -11.76 8.88 8.48
N GLY A 477 -11.68 9.81 9.43
CA GLY A 477 -11.39 9.52 10.83
C GLY A 477 -10.30 10.41 11.44
N PRO A 478 -9.96 10.17 12.72
CA PRO A 478 -8.91 10.91 13.41
C PRO A 478 -7.53 10.32 13.10
N TYR A 479 -6.59 11.19 12.76
CA TYR A 479 -5.19 10.87 12.51
C TYR A 479 -4.28 11.66 13.44
N ARG A 480 -3.17 11.04 13.82
CA ARG A 480 -2.01 11.67 14.44
C ARG A 480 -0.84 11.61 13.47
N ILE A 481 -0.19 12.75 13.30
CA ILE A 481 0.93 12.96 12.38
C ILE A 481 2.17 13.19 13.24
N PHE A 482 3.20 12.38 13.03
CA PHE A 482 4.52 12.55 13.64
C PHE A 482 5.47 13.10 12.59
N VAL A 483 6.12 14.22 12.85
CA VAL A 483 7.04 14.87 11.91
C VAL A 483 8.40 14.97 12.56
N GLN A 484 9.43 14.49 11.87
CA GLN A 484 10.79 14.41 12.36
C GLN A 484 11.69 15.30 11.50
N MET A 485 12.37 16.24 12.16
CA MET A 485 13.38 17.09 11.54
C MET A 485 14.63 17.07 12.41
N LYS A 486 15.79 17.25 11.79
CA LYS A 486 17.07 17.31 12.51
C LYS A 486 17.61 18.74 12.50
N HIS A 487 18.09 19.20 13.65
CA HIS A 487 18.81 20.46 13.78
C HIS A 487 20.02 20.24 14.69
N GLY A 488 21.16 20.82 14.32
CA GLY A 488 22.44 20.47 14.94
C GLY A 488 22.66 18.94 14.97
N THR A 489 22.71 18.35 16.17
CA THR A 489 22.81 16.90 16.37
C THR A 489 21.52 16.25 16.87
N THR A 490 20.45 17.02 17.04
CA THR A 490 19.20 16.58 17.67
C THR A 490 18.16 16.26 16.60
N ILE A 491 17.53 15.10 16.72
CA ILE A 491 16.36 14.74 15.91
C ILE A 491 15.12 15.03 16.76
N GLU A 492 14.30 15.95 16.28
CA GLU A 492 13.11 16.43 16.96
C GLU A 492 11.85 15.83 16.35
N THR A 493 10.93 15.36 17.19
CA THR A 493 9.63 14.81 16.75
C THR A 493 8.49 15.76 17.15
N GLY A 494 8.00 16.53 16.19
CA GLY A 494 6.76 17.29 16.30
C GLY A 494 5.53 16.40 16.11
N VAL A 495 4.42 16.72 16.79
CA VAL A 495 3.19 15.91 16.74
C VAL A 495 1.97 16.79 16.51
N PHE A 496 1.12 16.37 15.58
CA PHE A 496 -0.07 17.10 15.17
C PHE A 496 -1.26 16.15 15.01
N ASP A 497 -2.47 16.65 15.20
CA ASP A 497 -3.70 15.86 15.06
C ASP A 497 -4.62 16.48 14.00
N VAL A 498 -5.25 15.64 13.20
CA VAL A 498 -6.22 16.04 12.18
C VAL A 498 -7.41 15.09 12.16
N VAL A 499 -8.60 15.63 11.91
CA VAL A 499 -9.81 14.82 11.70
C VAL A 499 -10.21 14.98 10.24
N VAL A 500 -10.21 13.87 9.52
CA VAL A 500 -10.65 13.80 8.12
C VAL A 500 -12.15 13.47 8.13
N PRO A 501 -13.01 14.32 7.55
CA PRO A 501 -14.46 14.12 7.53
C PRO A 501 -14.91 12.83 6.84
#